data_AF-A0A944RMP4-F1
#
_entry.id   AF-A0A944RMP4-F1
#
_cell.length_a   1.000
_cell.length_b   1.000
_cell.length_c   1.000
_cell.angle_alpha   90.00
_cell.angle_beta   90.00
_cell.angle_gamma   90.00
#
_symmetry.space_group_name_H-M   'P 1'
#
loop_
_entity.id
_entity.type
_entity.pdbx_description
1 polymer ?
#
loop_
_entity_poly.entity_id
_entity_poly.type
_entity_poly.pdbx_seq_one_letter_code
_entity_poly.pdbx_strand_id
1 'polypeptide(L)'
;MDKSEVTRIKIGNNRIGIIGLKSVFKEIAENFSMKTDKEAETELMNRLSKANYIPVKVKERYGRAFVREFRKYNGQPFEDEVSGGIEIKVLGQGCNRCDKLEKD
;
A
#
# COMPACT_ATOMS: atom_id res chain seq x y z
N MET A 1 23.43 6.50 -5.60
CA MET A 1 22.23 6.88 -4.82
C MET A 1 21.10 6.00 -5.29
N ASP A 2 20.78 4.97 -4.51
CA ASP A 2 19.68 4.07 -4.85
C ASP A 2 18.37 4.86 -4.69
N LYS A 3 17.55 4.92 -5.74
CA LYS A 3 16.27 5.65 -5.71
C LYS A 3 15.34 4.87 -4.79
N SER A 4 15.15 5.34 -3.57
CA SER A 4 14.19 4.74 -2.65
C SER A 4 12.80 4.72 -3.31
N GLU A 5 12.28 3.52 -3.56
CA GLU A 5 11.01 3.34 -4.26
C GLU A 5 9.87 3.97 -3.44
N VAL A 6 9.06 4.80 -4.10
CA VAL A 6 7.89 5.45 -3.48
C VAL A 6 6.62 4.77 -3.97
N THR A 7 5.87 4.17 -3.04
CA THR A 7 4.56 3.58 -3.33
C THR A 7 3.46 4.47 -2.79
N ARG A 8 2.46 4.81 -3.62
CA ARG A 8 1.30 5.59 -3.17
C ARG A 8 0.21 4.68 -2.64
N ILE A 9 -0.20 4.90 -1.40
CA ILE A 9 -1.30 4.17 -0.75
C ILE A 9 -2.36 5.13 -0.24
N LYS A 10 -3.56 4.61 -0.01
CA LYS A 10 -4.66 5.37 0.58
C LYS A 10 -4.53 5.39 2.09
N ILE A 11 -4.60 6.55 2.73
CA ILE A 11 -4.64 6.70 4.19
C ILE A 11 -5.78 7.65 4.52
N GLY A 12 -6.93 7.09 4.95
CA GLY A 12 -8.19 7.83 5.00
C GLY A 12 -8.60 8.31 3.61
N ASN A 13 -8.79 9.62 3.45
CA ASN A 13 -9.20 10.22 2.17
C ASN A 13 -8.02 10.62 1.26
N ASN A 14 -6.78 10.49 1.74
CA ASN A 14 -5.60 11.00 1.04
C ASN A 14 -4.82 9.86 0.37
N ARG A 15 -4.28 10.12 -0.84
CA ARG A 15 -3.23 9.28 -1.42
C ARG A 15 -1.87 9.80 -0.98
N ILE A 16 -1.14 9.01 -0.21
CA ILE A 16 0.14 9.39 0.40
C ILE A 16 1.25 8.50 -0.18
N GLY A 17 2.37 9.10 -0.55
CA GLY A 17 3.56 8.37 -0.99
C GLY A 17 4.36 7.87 0.22
N ILE A 18 4.68 6.58 0.23
CA ILE A 18 5.46 5.92 1.28
C ILE A 18 6.72 5.35 0.67
N ILE A 19 7.85 5.74 1.24
CA ILE A 19 9.19 5.32 0.84
C ILE A 19 9.47 3.93 1.43
N GLY A 20 9.94 3.01 0.58
CA GLY A 20 10.42 1.68 1.00
C GLY A 20 9.31 0.68 1.35
N LEU A 21 8.08 0.92 0.92
CA LEU A 21 6.93 0.08 1.29
C LEU A 21 7.10 -1.37 0.81
N LYS A 22 7.40 -1.57 -0.48
CA LYS A 22 7.52 -2.91 -1.07
C LYS A 22 8.67 -3.72 -0.49
N SER A 23 9.83 -3.10 -0.28
CA SER A 23 10.99 -3.77 0.32
C SER A 23 10.68 -4.23 1.74
N VAL A 24 10.05 -3.37 2.56
CA VAL A 24 9.63 -3.73 3.91
C VAL A 24 8.61 -4.87 3.91
N PHE A 25 7.63 -4.86 3.00
CA PHE A 25 6.66 -5.96 2.88
C PHE A 25 7.33 -7.28 2.54
N LYS A 26 8.24 -7.28 1.55
CA LYS A 26 9.00 -8.47 1.16
C LYS A 26 9.81 -9.02 2.34
N GLU A 27 10.60 -8.17 3.00
CA GLU A 27 11.43 -8.57 4.14
C GLU A 27 10.61 -9.16 5.29
N ILE A 28 9.45 -8.57 5.58
CA ILE A 28 8.57 -9.05 6.65
C ILE A 28 7.92 -10.37 6.25
N ALA A 29 7.40 -10.50 5.02
CA ALA A 29 6.77 -11.73 4.56
C ALA A 29 7.76 -12.91 4.51
N GLU A 30 9.03 -12.66 4.17
CA GLU A 30 10.08 -13.69 4.12
C GLU A 30 10.60 -14.10 5.50
N ASN A 31 10.70 -13.17 6.46
CA ASN A 31 11.42 -13.39 7.71
C ASN A 31 10.54 -13.42 8.97
N PHE A 32 9.26 -13.03 8.88
CA PHE A 32 8.37 -12.97 10.03
C PHE A 32 7.09 -13.78 9.80
N SER A 33 6.89 -14.79 10.64
CA SER A 33 5.59 -15.47 10.80
C SER A 33 4.68 -14.60 11.69
N MET A 34 4.18 -13.49 11.13
CA MET A 34 3.21 -12.65 11.84
C MET A 34 1.90 -13.41 12.00
N LYS A 35 1.43 -13.55 13.25
CA LYS A 35 0.20 -14.29 13.56
C LYS A 35 -1.01 -13.36 13.64
N THR A 36 -0.78 -12.08 13.90
CA THR A 36 -1.86 -11.10 14.10
C THR A 36 -1.60 -9.77 13.38
N ASP A 37 -2.68 -9.08 13.05
CA ASP A 37 -2.63 -7.73 12.46
C ASP A 37 -1.93 -6.72 13.36
N LYS A 38 -2.03 -6.88 14.68
CA LYS A 38 -1.42 -5.97 15.65
C LYS A 38 0.11 -6.10 15.67
N GLU A 39 0.62 -7.33 15.54
CA GLU A 39 2.06 -7.57 15.37
C GLU A 39 2.55 -6.98 14.05
N ALA A 40 1.79 -7.18 12.97
CA ALA A 40 2.10 -6.59 11.67
C ALA A 40 2.12 -5.06 11.72
N GLU A 41 1.10 -4.44 12.31
CA GLU A 41 1.02 -2.99 12.48
C GLU A 41 2.24 -2.44 13.21
N THR A 42 2.59 -3.06 14.34
CA THR A 42 3.69 -2.61 15.20
C THR A 42 5.02 -2.64 14.43
N GLU A 43 5.31 -3.74 13.74
CA GLU A 43 6.57 -3.89 13.01
C GLU A 43 6.62 -3.01 11.75
N LEU A 44 5.53 -2.92 11.01
CA LEU A 44 5.42 -2.03 9.85
C LEU A 44 5.62 -0.57 10.25
N MET A 45 4.97 -0.13 11.33
CA MET A 45 5.16 1.21 11.87
C MET A 45 6.59 1.46 12.31
N ASN A 46 7.23 0.49 12.97
CA ASN A 46 8.62 0.58 13.42
C ASN A 46 9.59 0.75 12.23
N ARG A 47 9.45 -0.04 11.17
CA ARG A 47 10.34 0.04 10.00
C ARG A 47 10.07 1.27 9.14
N LEU A 48 8.81 1.53 8.78
CA LEU A 48 8.46 2.57 7.82
C LEU A 48 8.63 3.98 8.40
N SER A 49 8.47 4.16 9.71
CA SER A 49 8.66 5.47 10.36
C SER A 49 10.10 5.97 10.34
N LYS A 50 11.09 5.09 10.10
CA LYS A 50 12.51 5.47 9.98
C LYS A 50 12.78 6.29 8.72
N ALA A 51 12.01 6.03 7.65
CA ALA A 51 12.15 6.69 6.35
C ALA A 51 10.99 7.63 6.01
N ASN A 52 9.91 7.62 6.80
CA ASN A 52 8.69 8.39 6.52
C ASN A 52 8.25 9.15 7.77
N TYR A 53 7.94 10.44 7.61
CA TYR A 53 7.36 11.23 8.68
C TYR A 53 5.89 10.83 8.91
N ILE A 54 5.57 10.38 10.12
CA ILE A 54 4.21 10.02 10.53
C ILE A 54 3.84 10.82 11.79
N PRO A 55 2.96 11.84 11.69
CA PRO A 55 2.54 12.61 12.84
C PRO A 55 1.86 11.73 13.90
N VAL A 56 2.16 11.99 15.18
CA VAL A 56 1.64 11.19 16.31
C VAL A 56 0.12 11.07 16.29
N LYS A 57 -0.59 12.18 15.98
CA LYS A 57 -2.05 12.26 15.94
C LYS A 57 -2.71 11.33 14.91
N VAL A 58 -1.96 10.84 13.92
CA VAL A 58 -2.50 10.01 12.82
C VAL A 58 -1.84 8.64 12.73
N LYS A 59 -0.99 8.26 13.70
CA LYS A 59 -0.29 6.97 13.71
C LYS A 59 -1.23 5.78 13.52
N GLU A 60 -2.37 5.79 14.20
CA GLU A 60 -3.37 4.72 14.12
C GLU A 60 -3.96 4.57 12.71
N ARG A 61 -4.18 5.69 11.99
CA ARG A 61 -4.65 5.65 10.60
C ARG A 61 -3.60 5.06 9.66
N TYR A 62 -2.33 5.40 9.89
CA TYR A 62 -1.21 4.83 9.12
C TYR A 62 -1.06 3.34 9.41
N GLY A 63 -1.15 2.93 10.67
CA GLY A 63 -1.07 1.53 11.08
C GLY A 63 -2.12 0.66 10.38
N ARG A 64 -3.39 1.07 10.43
CA ARG A 64 -4.48 0.38 9.69
C ARG A 64 -4.21 0.31 8.19
N ALA A 65 -3.76 1.42 7.58
CA ALA A 65 -3.45 1.44 6.16
C ALA A 65 -2.31 0.47 5.82
N PHE A 66 -1.23 0.44 6.62
CA PHE A 66 -0.11 -0.48 6.39
C PHE A 66 -0.52 -1.94 6.52
N VAL A 67 -1.31 -2.30 7.53
CA VAL A 67 -1.84 -3.67 7.67
C VAL A 67 -2.70 -4.06 6.46
N ARG A 68 -3.58 -3.16 6.01
CA ARG A 68 -4.43 -3.41 4.83
C ARG A 68 -3.58 -3.64 3.58
N GLU A 69 -2.60 -2.79 3.33
CA GLU A 69 -1.71 -2.94 2.17
C GLU A 69 -0.79 -4.17 2.28
N PHE A 70 -0.40 -4.56 3.49
CA PHE A 70 0.36 -5.79 3.72
C PHE A 70 -0.49 -7.05 3.48
N ARG A 71 -1.75 -7.06 3.93
CA ARG A 71 -2.72 -8.12 3.59
C ARG A 71 -2.94 -8.24 2.09
N LYS A 72 -3.12 -7.11 1.39
CA LYS A 72 -3.19 -7.05 -0.07
C LYS A 72 -1.95 -7.68 -0.71
N TYR A 73 -0.76 -7.33 -0.23
CA TYR A 73 0.50 -7.89 -0.71
C TYR A 73 0.58 -9.41 -0.53
N ASN A 74 0.10 -9.94 0.60
CA ASN A 74 0.06 -11.37 0.89
C ASN A 74 -1.12 -12.12 0.24
N GLY A 75 -1.97 -11.44 -0.54
CA GLY A 75 -3.18 -12.03 -1.12
C GLY A 75 -4.25 -12.43 -0.10
N GLN A 76 -4.19 -11.88 1.12
CA GLN A 76 -5.14 -12.15 2.20
C GLN A 76 -6.39 -11.26 2.08
N PRO A 77 -7.54 -11.72 2.60
CA PRO A 77 -8.71 -10.86 2.74
C PRO A 77 -8.40 -9.60 3.56
N PHE A 78 -8.90 -8.47 3.10
CA PHE A 78 -8.74 -7.17 3.76
C PHE A 78 -10.04 -6.36 3.66
N GLU A 79 -10.28 -5.51 4.64
CA GLU A 79 -11.36 -4.52 4.58
C GLU A 79 -10.85 -3.26 3.87
N ASP A 80 -11.56 -2.85 2.82
CA ASP A 80 -11.24 -1.59 2.17
C ASP A 80 -11.88 -0.42 2.93
N GLU A 81 -11.16 0.70 3.01
CA GLU A 81 -11.74 1.91 3.61
C GLU A 81 -12.72 2.51 2.60
N VAL A 82 -14.01 2.48 2.93
CA VAL A 82 -15.07 3.17 2.18
C VAL A 82 -14.75 4.66 2.17
N SER A 83 -14.23 5.17 1.05
CA SER A 83 -14.07 6.62 0.90
C SER A 83 -15.43 7.23 0.60
N GLY A 84 -15.83 8.23 1.35
CA GLY A 84 -16.98 9.09 1.02
C GLY A 84 -16.72 10.04 -0.17
N GLY A 85 -15.74 9.75 -1.01
CA GLY A 85 -15.35 10.59 -2.16
C GLY A 85 -15.77 9.94 -3.49
N ILE A 86 -15.97 10.78 -4.51
CA ILE A 86 -16.30 10.32 -5.87
C ILE A 86 -15.08 9.61 -6.47
N GLU A 87 -15.22 8.32 -6.79
CA GLU A 87 -14.22 7.56 -7.55
C GLU A 87 -14.52 7.72 -9.05
N ILE A 88 -13.70 8.50 -9.76
CA ILE A 88 -13.81 8.65 -11.22
C ILE A 88 -12.92 7.58 -11.88
N LYS A 89 -13.55 6.53 -12.43
CA LYS A 89 -12.88 5.55 -13.30
C LYS A 89 -12.98 6.02 -14.75
N VAL A 90 -11.88 6.51 -15.31
CA VAL A 90 -11.80 6.84 -16.73
C VAL A 90 -11.57 5.55 -17.51
N LEU A 91 -12.66 4.96 -17.99
CA LEU A 91 -12.63 3.85 -18.94
C LEU A 91 -12.31 4.45 -20.30
N GLY A 92 -11.02 4.60 -20.60
CA GLY A 92 -10.59 4.99 -21.94
C GLY A 92 -11.21 4.04 -22.96
N GLN A 93 -11.76 4.59 -24.04
CA GLN A 93 -12.09 3.83 -25.24
C GLN A 93 -10.80 3.11 -25.65
N GLY A 94 -10.84 1.77 -25.65
CA GLY A 94 -9.67 0.90 -25.80
C GLY A 94 -8.71 1.39 -26.89
N CYS A 95 -7.42 1.14 -26.71
CA CYS A 95 -6.43 1.53 -27.71
C CYS A 95 -6.59 0.62 -28.93
N ASN A 96 -7.21 1.12 -30.00
CA ASN A 96 -7.32 0.44 -31.30
C ASN A 96 -5.99 -0.09 -31.85
N ARG A 97 -4.86 0.46 -31.39
CA ARG A 97 -3.51 0.02 -31.75
C ARG A 97 -3.02 -1.16 -30.89
N CYS A 98 -3.41 -1.24 -29.62
CA CYS A 98 -3.15 -2.42 -28.78
C CYS A 98 -3.98 -3.61 -29.24
N ASP A 99 -5.25 -3.40 -29.58
CA ASP A 99 -6.13 -4.46 -30.10
C ASP A 99 -5.65 -5.08 -31.43
N LYS A 100 -4.84 -4.34 -32.19
CA LYS A 100 -4.20 -4.83 -33.42
C LYS A 100 -2.94 -5.65 -33.13
N LEU A 101 -2.15 -5.25 -32.15
CA LEU A 101 -0.89 -5.92 -31.78
C LEU A 101 -1.13 -7.28 -31.09
N GLU A 102 -2.29 -7.48 -30.46
CA GLU A 102 -2.66 -8.77 -29.83
C GLU A 102 -3.24 -9.80 -30.81
N LYS A 103 -3.51 -9.40 -32.06
CA LYS A 103 -4.09 -10.25 -33.10
C LYS A 103 -3.08 -10.74 -34.14
N ASP A 104 -1.80 -10.40 -33.95
CA ASP A 104 -0.66 -10.92 -34.72
C ASP A 104 0.03 -12.05 -33.93
#